data_AF-A0A3M1YNB2-F1
#
_entry.id   AF-A0A3M1YNB2-F1
#
_cell.length_a   1.000
_cell.length_b   1.000
_cell.length_c   1.000
_cell.angle_alpha   90.00
_cell.angle_beta   90.00
_cell.angle_gamma   90.00
#
_symmetry.space_group_name_H-M   'P 1'
#
loop_
_entity.id
_entity.type
_entity.pdbx_description
1 polymer ?
#
loop_
_entity_poly.entity_id
_entity_poly.type
_entity_poly.pdbx_seq_one_letter_code
_entity_poly.pdbx_strand_id
1 'polypeptide(L)'
;MNLEKIREYCLAKKGVEESFPFDETTLVFKVMGKIFALIDIEERRSINLKCEPELALELRARYPDMVLPGWHMNKKHWNRYTL
;
A
#
# COMPACT_ATOMS: atom_id res chain seq x y z
N MET A 1 7.22 -3.99 -9.84
CA MET A 1 6.15 -3.51 -10.78
C MET A 1 6.18 -1.99 -10.79
N ASN A 2 5.96 -1.28 -11.91
CA ASN A 2 6.08 0.19 -11.92
C ASN A 2 4.81 0.90 -11.38
N LEU A 3 4.94 2.18 -11.04
CA LEU A 3 3.87 3.00 -10.44
C LEU A 3 2.60 3.04 -11.30
N GLU A 4 2.74 3.19 -12.62
CA GLU A 4 1.60 3.27 -13.54
C GLU A 4 0.75 2.00 -13.50
N LYS A 5 1.39 0.82 -13.57
CA LYS A 5 0.67 -0.46 -13.47
C LYS A 5 -0.03 -0.64 -12.12
N ILE A 6 0.60 -0.19 -11.03
CA ILE A 6 -0.02 -0.20 -9.70
C ILE A 6 -1.26 0.70 -9.68
N ARG A 7 -1.13 1.92 -10.21
CA ARG A 7 -2.21 2.90 -10.29
C ARG A 7 -3.38 2.37 -11.13
N GLU A 8 -3.12 1.87 -12.33
CA GLU A 8 -4.13 1.25 -13.20
C GLU A 8 -4.83 0.08 -12.51
N TYR A 9 -4.07 -0.79 -11.85
CA TYR A 9 -4.63 -1.94 -11.12
C TYR A 9 -5.52 -1.51 -9.94
N CYS A 10 -5.15 -0.46 -9.22
CA CYS A 10 -5.96 0.11 -8.15
C CYS A 10 -7.24 0.76 -8.69
N LEU A 11 -7.12 1.59 -9.73
CA LEU A 11 -8.25 2.31 -10.35
C LEU A 11 -9.25 1.39 -11.05
N ALA A 12 -8.82 0.20 -11.47
CA ALA A 12 -9.72 -0.82 -12.02
C ALA A 12 -10.71 -1.38 -10.98
N LYS A 13 -10.52 -1.15 -9.68
CA LYS A 13 -11.44 -1.60 -8.64
C LYS A 13 -12.61 -0.62 -8.50
N LYS A 14 -13.81 -1.16 -8.30
CA LYS A 14 -15.05 -0.38 -8.21
C LYS A 14 -14.99 0.63 -7.06
N GLY A 15 -15.28 1.90 -7.37
CA GLY A 15 -15.41 2.96 -6.37
C GLY A 15 -14.10 3.42 -5.74
N VAL A 16 -12.97 3.18 -6.41
CA VAL A 16 -11.68 3.71 -5.98
C VAL A 16 -11.53 5.17 -6.34
N GLU A 17 -11.04 5.94 -5.38
CA GLU A 17 -10.54 7.29 -5.55
C GLU A 17 -9.05 7.31 -5.22
N GLU A 18 -8.31 8.16 -5.92
CA GLU A 18 -6.93 8.48 -5.58
C GLU A 18 -6.80 9.93 -5.10
N SER A 19 -5.88 10.19 -4.18
CA SER A 19 -5.66 11.54 -3.63
C SER A 19 -4.30 11.65 -2.94
N PHE A 20 -3.95 12.86 -2.53
CA PHE A 20 -2.73 13.23 -1.79
C PHE A 20 -3.11 13.83 -0.43
N PRO A 21 -3.65 13.05 0.53
CA PRO A 21 -4.20 13.58 1.77
C PRO A 21 -3.16 13.92 2.83
N PHE A 22 -1.88 13.55 2.62
CA PHE A 22 -0.81 13.73 3.60
C PHE A 22 0.18 14.81 3.16
N ASP A 23 0.63 14.73 1.92
CA ASP A 23 1.63 15.60 1.28
C ASP A 23 1.50 15.48 -0.24
N GLU A 24 2.38 16.15 -1.00
CA GLU A 24 2.33 16.20 -2.47
C GLU A 24 2.85 14.93 -3.16
N THR A 25 3.43 13.97 -2.42
CA THR A 25 4.12 12.80 -3.00
C THR A 25 3.51 11.47 -2.60
N THR A 26 2.71 11.42 -1.52
CA THR A 26 2.07 10.20 -1.03
C THR A 26 0.73 9.99 -1.71
N LEU A 27 0.74 9.24 -2.81
CA LEU A 27 -0.47 8.83 -3.50
C LEU A 27 -1.19 7.75 -2.69
N VAL A 28 -2.43 8.01 -2.29
CA VAL A 28 -3.29 7.02 -1.63
C VAL A 28 -4.41 6.55 -2.54
N PHE A 29 -4.81 5.30 -2.39
CA PHE A 29 -6.02 4.74 -2.98
C PHE A 29 -7.01 4.36 -1.88
N LYS A 30 -8.26 4.77 -2.04
CA LYS A 30 -9.33 4.59 -1.05
C LYS A 30 -10.65 4.19 -1.69
N VAL A 31 -11.48 3.49 -0.94
CA VAL A 31 -12.88 3.19 -1.30
C VAL A 31 -13.76 3.75 -0.18
N MET A 32 -14.73 4.59 -0.52
CA MET A 32 -15.63 5.24 0.45
C MET A 32 -14.85 5.89 1.61
N GLY A 33 -13.79 6.63 1.29
CA GLY A 33 -12.94 7.30 2.28
C GLY A 33 -11.97 6.40 3.06
N LYS A 34 -12.00 5.08 2.89
CA LYS A 34 -11.09 4.14 3.58
C LYS A 34 -9.90 3.76 2.70
N ILE A 35 -8.70 4.13 3.13
CA ILE A 35 -7.44 3.84 2.41
C ILE A 35 -7.13 2.34 2.47
N PHE A 36 -6.69 1.78 1.34
CA PHE A 36 -6.22 0.39 1.24
C PHE A 36 -4.80 0.25 0.65
N ALA A 37 -4.30 1.26 -0.05
CA ALA A 37 -2.96 1.29 -0.60
C ALA A 37 -2.38 2.71 -0.58
N LEU A 38 -1.08 2.85 -0.37
CA LEU A 38 -0.38 4.12 -0.52
C LEU A 38 1.09 3.94 -0.91
N ILE A 39 1.59 4.85 -1.75
CA ILE A 39 2.91 4.80 -2.36
C ILE A 39 3.48 6.21 -2.47
N ASP A 40 4.76 6.35 -2.19
CA ASP A 40 5.51 7.59 -2.47
C ASP A 40 5.88 7.60 -3.96
N ILE A 41 5.40 8.62 -4.69
CA ILE A 41 5.60 8.74 -6.14
C ILE A 41 6.97 9.31 -6.52
N GLU A 42 7.78 9.75 -5.58
CA GLU A 42 9.18 10.15 -5.81
C GLU A 42 10.12 8.99 -5.49
N GLU A 43 10.01 8.41 -4.30
CA GLU A 43 10.89 7.32 -3.87
C GLU A 43 10.59 6.04 -4.65
N ARG A 44 9.31 5.68 -4.85
CA ARG A 44 8.83 4.51 -5.62
C ARG A 44 9.49 3.17 -5.23
N ARG A 45 10.07 3.05 -4.03
CA ARG A 45 10.75 1.82 -3.58
C ARG A 45 9.82 0.80 -2.94
N SER A 46 8.69 1.25 -2.43
CA SER A 46 7.78 0.39 -1.70
C SER A 46 6.34 0.89 -1.73
N ILE A 47 5.42 -0.01 -1.44
CA ILE A 47 3.99 0.26 -1.27
C ILE A 47 3.51 -0.27 0.06
N ASN A 48 2.70 0.52 0.76
CA ASN A 48 2.00 0.09 1.96
C ASN A 48 0.60 -0.42 1.56
N LEU A 49 0.27 -1.66 1.91
CA LEU A 49 -1.04 -2.25 1.67
C LEU A 49 -1.70 -2.67 2.97
N LYS A 50 -3.01 -2.42 3.06
CA LYS A 50 -3.84 -2.91 4.15
C LYS A 50 -4.01 -4.42 4.03
N CYS A 51 -3.93 -5.12 5.14
CA CYS A 51 -3.94 -6.58 5.21
C CYS A 51 -4.67 -7.04 6.47
N GLU A 52 -5.32 -8.20 6.39
CA GLU A 52 -5.85 -8.88 7.57
C GLU A 52 -4.69 -9.29 8.49
N PRO A 53 -4.83 -9.18 9.83
CA PRO A 53 -3.71 -9.33 10.76
C PRO A 53 -2.97 -10.66 10.68
N GLU A 54 -3.72 -11.76 10.59
CA GLU A 54 -3.17 -13.11 10.54
C GLU A 54 -2.38 -13.33 9.25
N LEU A 55 -2.95 -12.88 8.12
CA LEU A 55 -2.27 -12.91 6.82
C LEU A 55 -1.04 -11.99 6.80
N ALA A 56 -1.09 -10.85 7.49
CA ALA A 56 0.03 -9.92 7.54
C ALA A 56 1.26 -10.58 8.18
N LEU A 57 1.06 -11.37 9.24
CA LEU A 57 2.12 -12.15 9.89
C LEU A 57 2.62 -13.29 9.01
N GLU A 58 1.70 -14.04 8.37
CA GLU A 58 2.06 -15.12 7.45
C GLU A 58 2.96 -14.61 6.31
N LEU A 59 2.58 -13.50 5.67
CA LEU A 59 3.32 -12.95 4.53
C LEU A 59 4.71 -12.45 4.94
N ARG A 60 4.85 -11.83 6.11
CA ARG A 60 6.16 -11.43 6.65
C ARG A 60 7.04 -12.63 6.94
N ALA A 61 6.46 -13.71 7.46
CA ALA A 61 7.21 -14.94 7.74
C ALA A 61 7.65 -15.65 6.44
N ARG A 62 6.78 -15.66 5.41
CA ARG A 62 7.07 -16.30 4.12
C ARG A 62 8.05 -15.50 3.26
N TYR A 63 8.04 -14.17 3.37
CA TYR A 63 8.83 -13.27 2.52
C TYR A 63 9.54 -12.18 3.35
N PRO A 64 10.45 -12.53 4.27
CA PRO A 64 11.00 -11.59 5.25
C PRO A 64 11.77 -10.42 4.65
N ASP A 65 12.37 -10.59 3.47
CA ASP A 65 13.15 -9.54 2.80
C ASP A 65 12.30 -8.62 1.91
N MET A 66 11.07 -9.03 1.58
CA MET A 66 10.18 -8.30 0.65
C MET A 66 8.93 -7.75 1.32
N VAL A 67 8.47 -8.38 2.41
CA VAL A 67 7.26 -8.03 3.14
C VAL A 67 7.64 -7.64 4.56
N LEU A 68 7.58 -6.36 4.83
CA LEU A 68 8.00 -5.77 6.10
C LEU A 68 6.80 -5.14 6.82
N PRO A 69 6.91 -4.85 8.13
CA PRO A 69 5.87 -4.12 8.83
C PRO A 69 5.59 -2.76 8.16
N GLY A 70 4.32 -2.38 8.04
CA GLY A 70 3.92 -1.14 7.36
C GLY A 70 4.62 0.10 7.93
N TRP A 71 5.26 0.87 7.05
CA TRP A 71 5.98 2.09 7.40
C TRP A 71 5.00 3.20 7.80
N HIS A 72 5.18 3.84 8.96
CA HIS A 72 4.28 4.85 9.53
C HIS A 72 2.80 4.40 9.72
N MET A 73 2.51 3.10 9.53
CA MET A 73 1.17 2.54 9.66
C MET A 73 1.02 1.65 10.89
N ASN A 74 -0.22 1.26 11.20
CA ASN A 74 -0.51 0.25 12.20
C ASN A 74 -0.04 -1.13 11.71
N LYS A 75 1.04 -1.65 12.32
CA LYS A 75 1.73 -2.89 11.93
C LYS A 75 0.89 -4.15 12.16
N LYS A 76 -0.25 -4.06 12.83
CA LYS A 76 -1.24 -5.14 12.88
C LYS A 76 -2.00 -5.29 11.56
N HIS A 77 -2.24 -4.19 10.84
CA HIS A 77 -3.14 -4.15 9.68
C HIS A 77 -2.46 -3.76 8.37
N TRP A 78 -1.15 -3.50 8.39
CA TRP A 78 -0.44 -2.95 7.23
C TRP A 78 0.91 -3.61 7.04
N ASN A 79 1.21 -3.92 5.78
CA ASN A 79 2.51 -4.40 5.31
C ASN A 79 3.10 -3.41 4.32
N ARG A 80 4.42 -3.28 4.35
CA ARG A 80 5.23 -2.62 3.32
C ARG A 80 5.77 -3.70 2.38
N TYR A 81 5.58 -3.52 1.08
CA TYR A 81 6.09 -4.39 0.04
C TYR A 81 7.12 -3.64 -0.79
N THR A 82 8.31 -4.20 -0.96
CA THR A 82 9.35 -3.65 -1.86
C THR A 82 8.93 -3.84 -3.33
N LEU A 83 9.17 -2.85 -4.20
CA LEU A 83 8.69 -2.80 -5.60
C LEU A 83 9.70 -3.23 -6.66
#